data_AF-C5L688-F1
#
_entry.id   AF-C5L688-F1
#
_cell.length_a   1.000
_cell.length_b   1.000
_cell.length_c   1.000
_cell.angle_alpha   90.00
_cell.angle_beta   90.00
_cell.angle_gamma   90.00
#
_symmetry.space_group_name_H-M   'P 1'
#
loop_
_entity.id
_entity.type
_entity.pdbx_description
1 polymer ?
#
loop_
_entity_poly.entity_id
_entity_poly.type
_entity_poly.pdbx_seq_one_letter_code
_entity_poly.pdbx_strand_id
1 'polypeptide(L)'
;MSVRMIGSLGDKEADLDLRKKEEAARLKHLNAARDAQLLREQTFDIITCASKLQGLDAGDGPITSMYNGARDGGKGGMPDTFQDYNIVSNLSHGVHHWAHPDDRPTGEGGRYRREERLIPSRAVKDYDIINTRYLHGHDSKASKEARLWKAVAAAKYRARNRFDPVLQRYTDSREDTCMLQHTKAMEAERVDRALAQQPPCMRSLGGGRPTNHWNLVTHEVNNPGVLKAMDVAAEERKERFKNRYIMEGNWHVREINRGNVERSRRMNVISHDRHGREYWSPRVAVDDRSAVGPPYPSVGKGRGLHPLEQVIPKLPLPKPADDGCASRSGV
;
A
#
# COMPACT_ATOMS: atom_id res chain seq x y z
N MET A 1 -26.79 2.23 -1.80
CA MET A 1 -26.02 1.05 -2.26
C MET A 1 -26.87 -0.17 -1.96
N SER A 2 -27.54 -0.73 -2.98
CA SER A 2 -28.36 -1.94 -2.83
C SER A 2 -27.50 -3.18 -3.06
N VAL A 3 -27.47 -4.08 -2.08
CA VAL A 3 -26.82 -5.39 -2.20
C VAL A 3 -27.78 -6.30 -2.97
N ARG A 4 -27.47 -6.63 -4.22
CA ARG A 4 -28.14 -7.70 -4.96
C ARG A 4 -27.59 -9.03 -4.45
N MET A 5 -28.43 -9.82 -3.80
CA MET A 5 -28.15 -11.21 -3.46
C MET A 5 -28.04 -12.03 -4.76
N ILE A 6 -26.92 -12.72 -4.91
CA ILE A 6 -26.57 -13.58 -6.04
C ILE A 6 -27.18 -14.96 -5.81
N GLY A 7 -27.83 -15.51 -6.85
CA GLY A 7 -27.97 -16.95 -7.05
C GLY A 7 -29.31 -17.56 -6.66
N SER A 8 -30.23 -17.66 -7.62
CA SER A 8 -31.15 -18.81 -7.67
C SER A 8 -30.45 -19.88 -8.50
N LEU A 9 -30.24 -21.07 -7.94
CA LEU A 9 -29.82 -22.22 -8.76
C LEU A 9 -31.00 -22.53 -9.69
N GLY A 10 -30.72 -22.87 -10.95
CA GLY A 10 -31.77 -23.18 -11.94
C GLY A 10 -32.69 -24.34 -11.52
N ASP A 11 -32.24 -25.16 -10.56
CA ASP A 11 -32.95 -26.32 -10.03
C ASP A 11 -33.64 -25.98 -8.71
N LYS A 12 -34.98 -25.85 -8.77
CA LYS A 12 -35.83 -25.46 -7.63
C LYS A 12 -35.71 -26.41 -6.43
N GLU A 13 -35.44 -27.69 -6.67
CA GLU A 13 -35.27 -28.69 -5.60
C GLU A 13 -33.97 -28.48 -4.82
N ALA A 14 -32.87 -28.19 -5.53
CA ALA A 14 -31.58 -27.90 -4.91
C ALA A 14 -31.62 -26.60 -4.07
N ASP A 15 -32.32 -25.57 -4.57
CA ASP A 15 -32.54 -24.32 -3.83
C ASP A 15 -33.39 -24.54 -2.56
N LEU A 16 -34.41 -25.40 -2.62
CA LEU A 16 -35.22 -25.74 -1.44
C LEU A 16 -34.43 -26.52 -0.39
N ASP A 17 -33.60 -27.47 -0.81
CA ASP A 17 -32.76 -28.23 0.11
C ASP A 17 -31.65 -27.38 0.72
N LEU A 18 -31.09 -26.42 -0.03
CA LEU A 18 -30.16 -25.44 0.51
C LEU A 18 -30.83 -24.58 1.57
N ARG A 19 -32.04 -24.06 1.30
CA ARG A 19 -32.82 -23.28 2.29
C ARG A 19 -33.11 -24.08 3.56
N LYS A 20 -33.50 -25.34 3.44
CA LYS A 20 -33.70 -26.22 4.61
C LYS A 20 -32.41 -26.41 5.41
N LYS A 21 -31.27 -26.57 4.74
CA LYS A 21 -29.95 -26.69 5.41
C LYS A 21 -29.56 -25.38 6.10
N GLU A 22 -29.79 -24.24 5.47
CA GLU A 22 -29.55 -22.92 6.05
C GLU A 22 -30.47 -22.65 7.25
N GLU A 23 -31.75 -23.00 7.16
CA GLU A 23 -32.71 -22.91 8.25
C GLU A 23 -32.32 -23.82 9.42
N ALA A 24 -31.93 -25.07 9.14
CA ALA A 24 -31.45 -26.00 10.15
C ALA A 24 -30.16 -25.50 10.84
N ALA A 25 -29.21 -24.96 10.07
CA ALA A 25 -27.99 -24.36 10.61
C ALA A 25 -28.31 -23.12 11.47
N ARG A 26 -29.22 -22.26 11.01
CA ARG A 26 -29.67 -21.09 11.77
C ARG A 26 -30.33 -21.48 13.09
N LEU A 27 -31.23 -22.46 13.07
CA LEU A 27 -31.87 -22.99 14.29
C LEU A 27 -30.84 -23.57 15.25
N LYS A 28 -29.86 -24.32 14.73
CA LYS A 28 -28.75 -24.87 15.53
C LYS A 28 -27.95 -23.76 16.20
N HIS A 29 -27.61 -22.69 15.50
CA HIS A 29 -26.87 -21.56 16.06
C HIS A 29 -27.68 -20.77 17.10
N LEU A 30 -28.98 -20.56 16.85
CA LEU A 30 -29.87 -19.88 17.79
C LEU A 30 -30.05 -20.68 19.08
N ASN A 31 -30.23 -22.00 18.97
CA ASN A 31 -30.31 -22.88 20.14
C ASN A 31 -29.00 -22.86 20.93
N ALA A 32 -27.85 -23.02 20.26
CA ALA A 32 -26.55 -22.97 20.93
C ALA A 32 -26.28 -21.62 21.63
N ALA A 33 -26.69 -20.51 21.03
CA ALA A 33 -26.56 -19.18 21.64
C ALA A 33 -27.46 -19.01 22.86
N ARG A 34 -28.71 -19.50 22.77
CA ARG A 34 -29.67 -19.51 23.87
C ARG A 34 -29.17 -20.35 25.04
N ASP A 35 -28.61 -21.52 24.76
CA ASP A 35 -28.04 -22.43 25.75
C ASP A 35 -26.84 -21.78 26.46
N ALA A 36 -25.96 -21.12 25.70
CA ALA A 36 -24.82 -20.38 26.23
C ALA A 36 -25.25 -19.19 27.12
N GLN A 37 -26.33 -18.50 26.76
CA GLN A 37 -26.90 -17.43 27.57
C GLN A 37 -27.48 -17.97 28.88
N LEU A 38 -28.22 -19.08 28.82
CA LEU A 38 -28.86 -19.71 29.97
C LEU A 38 -27.83 -20.16 31.02
N LEU A 39 -26.68 -20.68 30.57
CA LEU A 39 -25.54 -21.04 31.42
C LEU A 39 -24.84 -19.83 32.08
N ARG A 40 -24.91 -18.65 31.47
CA ARG A 40 -24.24 -17.43 31.98
C ARG A 40 -25.11 -16.61 32.93
N GLU A 41 -26.42 -16.61 32.69
CA GLU A 41 -27.35 -15.72 33.38
C GLU A 41 -28.12 -16.44 34.47
N GLN A 42 -29.14 -17.23 34.09
CA GLN A 42 -30.09 -17.79 35.03
C GLN A 42 -30.44 -19.25 34.70
N THR A 43 -29.97 -20.16 35.55
CA THR A 43 -30.05 -21.62 35.36
C THR A 43 -31.34 -22.24 35.89
N PHE A 44 -32.15 -21.51 36.65
CA PHE A 44 -33.42 -21.98 37.23
C PHE A 44 -34.57 -21.01 36.96
N ASP A 45 -35.79 -21.51 37.03
CA ASP A 45 -36.98 -20.67 36.99
C ASP A 45 -37.24 -20.02 38.36
N ILE A 46 -37.47 -18.71 38.38
CA ILE A 46 -37.64 -17.93 39.61
C ILE A 46 -38.94 -18.33 40.31
N ILE A 47 -39.97 -18.65 39.53
CA ILE A 47 -41.32 -18.87 40.05
C ILE A 47 -41.50 -20.32 40.52
N THR A 48 -41.02 -21.28 39.72
CA THR A 48 -41.21 -22.72 40.00
C THR A 48 -40.00 -23.37 40.66
N CYS A 49 -38.86 -22.65 40.78
CA CYS A 49 -37.57 -23.18 41.23
C CYS A 49 -37.07 -24.41 40.47
N ALA A 50 -37.67 -24.71 39.31
CA ALA A 50 -37.27 -25.83 38.47
C ALA A 50 -35.99 -25.50 37.69
N SER A 51 -35.15 -26.50 37.43
CA SER A 51 -33.97 -26.34 36.59
C SER A 51 -34.39 -26.06 35.14
N LYS A 52 -33.86 -24.99 34.56
CA LYS A 52 -34.01 -24.69 33.12
C LYS A 52 -32.99 -25.43 32.25
N LEU A 53 -32.05 -26.17 32.88
CA LEU A 53 -30.99 -26.93 32.21
C LEU A 53 -31.44 -28.35 31.81
N GLN A 54 -32.73 -28.67 31.94
CA GLN A 54 -33.27 -29.98 31.59
C GLN A 54 -33.05 -30.26 30.08
N GLY A 55 -32.13 -31.17 29.78
CA GLY A 55 -31.68 -31.51 28.41
C GLY A 55 -30.29 -31.00 28.02
N LEU A 56 -29.72 -30.05 28.78
CA LEU A 56 -28.36 -29.50 28.60
C LEU A 56 -27.32 -30.13 29.54
N ASP A 57 -27.76 -30.74 30.65
CA ASP A 57 -26.91 -31.33 31.69
C ASP A 57 -26.08 -32.56 31.20
N ALA A 58 -26.33 -33.07 30.00
CA ALA A 58 -25.65 -34.23 29.43
C ALA A 58 -24.21 -33.97 28.93
N GLY A 59 -23.64 -32.79 29.17
CA GLY A 59 -22.23 -32.48 28.85
C GLY A 59 -21.95 -32.11 27.39
N ASP A 60 -22.90 -32.29 26.48
CA ASP A 60 -22.83 -31.92 25.05
C ASP A 60 -23.12 -30.44 24.76
N GLY A 61 -22.98 -29.57 25.76
CA GLY A 61 -23.14 -28.13 25.60
C GLY A 61 -22.08 -27.52 24.66
N PRO A 62 -22.40 -26.44 23.93
CA PRO A 62 -21.46 -25.76 23.04
C PRO A 62 -20.23 -25.18 23.76
N ILE A 63 -20.35 -24.90 25.06
CA ILE A 63 -19.27 -24.34 25.88
C ILE A 63 -18.33 -25.44 26.40
N THR A 64 -18.84 -26.62 26.73
CA THR A 64 -18.01 -27.76 27.19
C THR A 64 -17.20 -28.36 26.04
N SER A 65 -17.74 -28.37 24.81
CA SER A 65 -17.01 -28.80 23.61
C SER A 65 -15.79 -27.90 23.28
N MET A 66 -15.82 -26.60 23.60
CA MET A 66 -14.70 -25.69 23.34
C MET A 66 -13.48 -25.91 24.24
N TYR A 67 -13.68 -26.43 25.46
CA TYR A 67 -12.59 -26.61 26.44
C TYR A 67 -12.22 -28.08 26.69
N ASN A 68 -13.15 -29.01 26.46
CA ASN A 68 -12.94 -30.45 26.61
C ASN A 68 -12.97 -31.21 25.28
N GLY A 69 -12.81 -30.51 24.15
CA GLY A 69 -12.43 -31.14 22.90
C GLY A 69 -11.07 -31.80 23.07
N ALA A 70 -11.08 -33.06 23.53
CA ALA A 70 -10.02 -33.99 23.26
C ALA A 70 -9.67 -33.81 21.77
N ARG A 71 -8.40 -33.55 21.50
CA ARG A 71 -7.85 -33.67 20.15
C ARG A 71 -7.92 -35.15 19.77
N ASP A 72 -9.12 -35.64 19.53
CA ASP A 72 -9.32 -36.94 18.92
C ASP A 72 -8.60 -36.89 17.59
N GLY A 73 -7.68 -37.86 17.48
CA GLY A 73 -6.62 -37.85 16.49
C GLY A 73 -7.15 -37.63 15.09
N GLY A 74 -6.39 -36.85 14.32
CA GLY A 74 -6.53 -36.79 12.87
C GLY A 74 -6.53 -38.20 12.29
N LYS A 75 -7.72 -38.72 12.05
CA LYS A 75 -8.01 -39.88 11.21
C LYS A 75 -9.26 -39.59 10.37
N GLY A 76 -9.25 -38.39 9.78
CA GLY A 76 -10.04 -38.05 8.60
C GLY A 76 -9.11 -37.70 7.45
N GLY A 77 -7.93 -38.34 7.40
CA GLY A 77 -7.02 -38.21 6.29
C GLY A 77 -7.70 -38.74 5.04
N MET A 78 -7.91 -37.84 4.08
CA MET A 78 -7.91 -38.17 2.66
C MET A 78 -6.84 -39.24 2.43
N PRO A 79 -7.08 -40.33 1.65
CA PRO A 79 -6.05 -41.32 1.41
C PRO A 79 -4.81 -40.57 0.94
N ASP A 80 -3.71 -40.71 1.67
CA ASP A 80 -2.47 -40.01 1.39
C ASP A 80 -1.94 -40.54 0.05
N THR A 81 -2.32 -39.88 -1.04
CA THR A 81 -1.85 -40.20 -2.39
C THR A 81 -0.45 -39.66 -2.64
N PHE A 82 0.22 -39.11 -1.62
CA PHE A 82 1.65 -38.78 -1.68
C PHE A 82 2.47 -40.07 -1.65
N GLN A 83 2.33 -40.89 -2.69
CA GLN A 83 3.41 -41.78 -3.08
C GLN A 83 4.49 -40.92 -3.71
N ASP A 84 5.69 -40.93 -3.14
CA ASP A 84 6.81 -40.21 -3.71
C ASP A 84 7.19 -40.89 -5.03
N TYR A 85 7.11 -40.16 -6.14
CA TYR A 85 7.53 -40.61 -7.47
C TYR A 85 8.87 -39.97 -7.83
N ASN A 86 9.70 -40.72 -8.57
CA ASN A 86 10.92 -40.16 -9.12
C ASN A 86 10.55 -39.21 -10.27
N ILE A 87 10.91 -37.92 -10.16
CA ILE A 87 10.52 -36.88 -11.13
C ILE A 87 11.04 -37.18 -12.55
N VAL A 88 12.13 -37.93 -12.67
CA VAL A 88 12.74 -38.25 -13.97
C VAL A 88 12.11 -39.47 -14.63
N SER A 89 11.84 -40.53 -13.86
CA SER A 89 11.28 -41.79 -14.40
C SER A 89 9.78 -41.96 -14.20
N ASN A 90 9.15 -41.09 -13.42
CA ASN A 90 7.72 -41.07 -13.05
C ASN A 90 7.19 -42.38 -12.45
N LEU A 91 8.10 -43.23 -11.96
CA LEU A 91 7.80 -44.47 -11.25
C LEU A 91 7.82 -44.22 -9.74
N SER A 92 6.99 -44.96 -9.01
CA SER A 92 6.96 -44.90 -7.54
C SER A 92 8.36 -45.18 -6.99
N HIS A 93 8.77 -44.42 -5.97
CA HIS A 93 10.04 -44.65 -5.30
C HIS A 93 10.16 -46.11 -4.84
N GLY A 94 9.05 -46.78 -4.48
CA GLY A 94 8.99 -48.22 -4.17
C GLY A 94 9.68 -49.14 -5.20
N VAL A 95 9.59 -48.79 -6.48
CA VAL A 95 10.19 -49.54 -7.60
C VAL A 95 11.57 -49.00 -7.96
N HIS A 96 11.77 -47.69 -7.81
CA HIS A 96 13.00 -46.98 -8.13
C HIS A 96 13.84 -46.74 -6.86
N HIS A 97 14.26 -47.82 -6.21
CA HIS A 97 15.19 -47.77 -5.08
C HIS A 97 16.59 -48.21 -5.52
N TRP A 98 17.61 -47.40 -5.20
CA TRP A 98 19.00 -47.87 -5.33
C TRP A 98 19.40 -48.86 -4.19
N ALA A 99 18.68 -48.82 -3.07
CA ALA A 99 18.69 -49.79 -1.96
C ALA A 99 17.31 -49.78 -1.26
N HIS A 100 16.76 -50.96 -0.94
CA HIS A 100 15.42 -51.12 -0.34
C HIS A 100 15.34 -50.35 0.99
N PRO A 101 14.19 -49.75 1.37
CA PRO A 101 14.05 -48.99 2.62
C PRO A 101 14.52 -49.77 3.87
N ASP A 102 14.32 -51.09 3.87
CA ASP A 102 14.73 -51.99 4.96
C ASP A 102 16.24 -52.25 5.02
N ASP A 103 16.95 -52.10 3.90
CA ASP A 103 18.40 -52.32 3.79
C ASP A 103 19.21 -51.06 4.12
N ARG A 104 18.53 -49.95 4.44
CA ARG A 104 19.19 -48.71 4.83
C ARG A 104 19.72 -48.87 6.25
N PRO A 105 20.96 -48.47 6.55
CA PRO A 105 21.47 -48.50 7.91
C PRO A 105 20.55 -47.67 8.80
N THR A 106 19.82 -48.35 9.69
CA THR A 106 18.97 -47.68 10.66
C THR A 106 19.93 -46.97 11.61
N GLY A 107 19.96 -45.63 11.58
CA GLY A 107 20.88 -44.85 12.40
C GLY A 107 20.82 -45.32 13.85
N GLU A 108 21.92 -45.89 14.34
CA GLU A 108 22.00 -46.39 15.70
C GLU A 108 21.65 -45.25 16.67
N GLY A 109 20.60 -45.43 17.46
CA GLY A 109 20.37 -44.65 18.68
C GLY A 109 19.95 -43.18 18.54
N GLY A 110 19.51 -42.74 17.36
CA GLY A 110 19.14 -41.33 17.14
C GLY A 110 17.74 -40.90 17.61
N ARG A 111 17.00 -41.73 18.36
CA ARG A 111 15.96 -41.14 19.21
C ARG A 111 16.73 -40.49 20.34
N TYR A 112 16.98 -39.18 20.24
CA TYR A 112 17.00 -38.36 21.44
C TYR A 112 15.68 -38.67 22.14
N ARG A 113 15.70 -39.66 23.02
CA ARG A 113 14.76 -39.79 24.11
C ARG A 113 14.95 -38.43 24.78
N ARG A 114 14.07 -37.46 24.47
CA ARG A 114 13.80 -36.39 25.42
C ARG A 114 13.57 -37.20 26.68
N GLU A 115 14.54 -37.20 27.57
CA GLU A 115 14.35 -37.71 28.91
C GLU A 115 13.05 -37.04 29.34
N GLU A 116 11.98 -37.82 29.37
CA GLU A 116 10.70 -37.34 29.83
C GLU A 116 11.03 -36.83 31.21
N ARG A 117 10.99 -35.49 31.40
CA ARG A 117 11.34 -34.90 32.69
C ARG A 117 10.51 -35.66 33.71
N LEU A 118 11.18 -36.50 34.52
CA LEU A 118 10.52 -37.42 35.45
C LEU A 118 9.61 -36.65 36.43
N ILE A 119 9.89 -35.36 36.59
CA ILE A 119 9.10 -34.44 37.37
C ILE A 119 8.60 -33.34 36.42
N PRO A 120 7.27 -33.17 36.26
CA PRO A 120 6.74 -32.07 35.48
C PRO A 120 7.13 -30.75 36.15
N SER A 121 7.48 -29.73 35.36
CA SER A 121 8.01 -28.45 35.87
C SER A 121 7.13 -27.80 36.95
N ARG A 122 5.82 -28.10 36.97
CA ARG A 122 4.85 -27.60 37.96
C ARG A 122 4.98 -28.24 39.35
N ALA A 123 5.64 -29.39 39.45
CA ALA A 123 5.81 -30.13 40.70
C ALA A 123 7.07 -29.70 41.48
N VAL A 124 8.02 -29.03 40.82
CA VAL A 124 9.15 -28.38 41.50
C VAL A 124 8.67 -27.01 41.96
N LYS A 125 8.37 -26.88 43.26
CA LYS A 125 8.09 -25.58 43.87
C LYS A 125 9.41 -24.88 44.17
N ASP A 126 9.51 -23.61 43.82
CA ASP A 126 10.71 -22.80 44.04
C ASP A 126 10.84 -22.25 45.47
N TYR A 127 9.86 -22.51 46.33
CA TYR A 127 9.75 -21.99 47.69
C TYR A 127 9.30 -23.08 48.67
N ASP A 128 9.73 -22.92 49.91
CA ASP A 128 9.32 -23.73 51.04
C ASP A 128 7.88 -23.36 51.45
N ILE A 129 7.00 -24.36 51.52
CA ILE A 129 5.57 -24.17 51.82
C ILE A 129 5.37 -23.72 53.28
N ILE A 130 6.26 -24.15 54.19
CA ILE A 130 6.12 -23.85 55.63
C ILE A 130 6.58 -22.43 55.91
N ASN A 131 7.76 -22.07 55.40
CA ASN A 131 8.38 -20.78 55.71
C ASN A 131 8.12 -19.70 54.64
N THR A 132 7.49 -20.05 53.51
CA THR A 132 7.24 -19.18 52.34
C THR A 132 8.49 -18.55 51.71
N ARG A 133 9.68 -19.01 52.10
CA ARG A 133 10.96 -18.53 51.57
C ARG A 133 11.34 -19.28 50.31
N TYR A 134 12.03 -18.61 49.40
CA TYR A 134 12.57 -19.28 48.22
C TYR A 134 13.71 -20.21 48.61
N LEU A 135 13.78 -21.38 47.96
CA LEU A 135 14.81 -22.39 48.20
C LEU A 135 16.22 -21.85 47.91
N HIS A 136 16.34 -20.94 46.94
CA HIS A 136 17.60 -20.34 46.53
C HIS A 136 17.48 -18.81 46.41
N GLY A 137 18.36 -18.09 47.11
CA GLY A 137 18.54 -16.64 46.96
C GLY A 137 17.29 -15.81 47.30
N HIS A 138 16.62 -16.09 48.43
CA HIS A 138 15.34 -15.50 48.79
C HIS A 138 15.30 -13.96 48.70
N ASP A 139 16.24 -13.27 49.33
CA ASP A 139 16.21 -11.79 49.38
C ASP A 139 16.37 -11.16 47.99
N SER A 140 17.20 -11.79 47.14
CA SER A 140 17.39 -11.35 45.75
C SER A 140 16.14 -11.56 44.90
N LYS A 141 15.41 -12.66 45.12
CA LYS A 141 14.18 -12.97 44.39
C LYS A 141 13.03 -12.10 44.90
N ALA A 142 12.87 -11.98 46.21
CA ALA A 142 11.85 -11.15 46.84
C ALA A 142 12.00 -9.67 46.44
N SER A 143 13.22 -9.13 46.39
CA SER A 143 13.45 -7.75 45.93
C SER A 143 13.14 -7.56 44.44
N LYS A 144 13.50 -8.51 43.58
CA LYS A 144 13.12 -8.49 42.16
C LYS A 144 11.61 -8.59 41.98
N GLU A 145 10.96 -9.46 42.73
CA GLU A 145 9.52 -9.65 42.68
C GLU A 145 8.79 -8.40 43.16
N ALA A 146 9.20 -7.80 44.28
CA ALA A 146 8.64 -6.55 44.78
C ALA A 146 8.77 -5.40 43.75
N ARG A 147 9.89 -5.33 43.03
CA ARG A 147 10.06 -4.38 41.91
C ARG A 147 9.09 -4.68 40.78
N LEU A 148 8.92 -5.95 40.42
CA LEU A 148 7.97 -6.38 39.40
C LEU A 148 6.52 -6.07 39.80
N TRP A 149 6.13 -6.35 41.03
CA TRP A 149 4.81 -6.01 41.57
C TRP A 149 4.53 -4.51 41.53
N LYS A 150 5.51 -3.67 41.90
CA LYS A 150 5.42 -2.21 41.76
C LYS A 150 5.24 -1.79 40.30
N ALA A 151 6.00 -2.38 39.38
CA ALA A 151 5.88 -2.09 37.95
C ALA A 151 4.51 -2.51 37.38
N VAL A 152 4.02 -3.69 37.76
CA VAL A 152 2.68 -4.20 37.38
C VAL A 152 1.58 -3.30 37.95
N ALA A 153 1.69 -2.88 39.21
CA ALA A 153 0.75 -1.95 39.82
C ALA A 153 0.75 -0.60 39.11
N ALA A 154 1.93 -0.04 38.80
CA ALA A 154 2.06 1.20 38.03
C ALA A 154 1.46 1.08 36.62
N ALA A 155 1.69 -0.04 35.93
CA ALA A 155 1.11 -0.31 34.62
C ALA A 155 -0.43 -0.41 34.68
N LYS A 156 -0.97 -1.13 35.68
CA LYS A 156 -2.43 -1.21 35.91
C LYS A 156 -3.03 0.15 36.24
N TYR A 157 -2.34 0.96 37.04
CA TYR A 157 -2.76 2.31 37.37
C TYR A 157 -2.81 3.19 36.11
N ARG A 158 -1.74 3.20 35.30
CA ARG A 158 -1.68 3.94 34.03
C ARG A 158 -2.78 3.51 33.06
N ALA A 159 -3.06 2.21 32.96
CA ALA A 159 -4.07 1.70 32.05
C ALA A 159 -5.50 2.13 32.45
N ARG A 160 -5.81 2.17 33.76
CA ARG A 160 -7.12 2.62 34.26
C ARG A 160 -7.26 4.13 34.27
N ASN A 161 -6.20 4.83 34.70
CA ASN A 161 -6.16 6.27 34.89
C ASN A 161 -5.19 6.86 33.86
N ARG A 162 -5.57 6.84 32.58
CA ARG A 162 -4.71 7.34 31.49
C ARG A 162 -4.54 8.84 31.55
N PHE A 163 -5.61 9.56 31.87
CA PHE A 163 -5.66 11.03 31.86
C PHE A 163 -6.16 11.55 33.21
N ASP A 164 -5.45 12.53 33.75
CA ASP A 164 -5.86 13.27 34.94
C ASP A 164 -6.62 14.54 34.51
N PRO A 165 -7.95 14.63 34.76
CA PRO A 165 -8.73 15.78 34.35
C PRO A 165 -8.44 17.05 35.16
N VAL A 166 -7.89 16.93 36.36
CA VAL A 166 -7.60 18.09 37.23
C VAL A 166 -6.32 18.76 36.77
N LEU A 167 -5.28 17.97 36.53
CA LEU A 167 -3.99 18.47 36.04
C LEU A 167 -3.97 18.65 34.51
N GLN A 168 -4.99 18.13 33.82
CA GLN A 168 -5.10 18.09 32.35
C GLN A 168 -3.85 17.48 31.70
N ARG A 169 -3.31 16.41 32.28
CA ARG A 169 -2.08 15.74 31.81
C ARG A 169 -2.28 14.24 31.74
N TYR A 170 -1.54 13.59 30.85
CA TYR A 170 -1.49 12.14 30.82
C TYR A 170 -0.58 11.59 31.92
N THR A 171 -0.96 10.45 32.48
CA THR A 171 -0.19 9.77 33.53
C THR A 171 1.13 9.21 32.99
N ASP A 172 1.19 8.89 31.69
CA ASP A 172 2.42 8.52 31.00
C ASP A 172 3.00 9.71 30.24
N SER A 173 4.28 10.01 30.49
CA SER A 173 4.98 11.14 29.87
C SER A 173 5.13 10.98 28.35
N ARG A 174 5.15 9.74 27.84
CA ARG A 174 5.24 9.49 26.39
C ARG A 174 3.94 9.84 25.66
N GLU A 175 2.80 9.53 26.27
CA GLU A 175 1.50 9.90 25.70
C GLU A 175 1.33 11.42 25.75
N ASP A 176 1.75 12.06 26.85
CA ASP A 176 1.68 13.51 27.04
C ASP A 176 2.48 14.28 25.98
N THR A 177 3.73 13.87 25.71
CA THR A 177 4.56 14.52 24.69
C THR A 177 4.02 14.30 23.28
N CYS A 178 3.51 13.11 22.97
CA CYS A 178 2.89 12.81 21.68
C CYS A 178 1.64 13.69 21.46
N MET A 179 0.78 13.80 22.46
CA MET A 179 -0.41 14.64 22.40
C MET A 179 -0.06 16.13 22.26
N LEU A 180 0.95 16.60 22.99
CA LEU A 180 1.44 17.97 22.90
C LEU A 180 2.06 18.29 21.52
N GLN A 181 2.75 17.34 20.90
CA GLN A 181 3.24 17.49 19.53
C GLN A 181 2.07 17.53 18.53
N HIS A 182 1.08 16.66 18.72
CA HIS A 182 -0.11 16.62 17.88
C HIS A 182 -0.93 17.90 17.96
N THR A 183 -1.17 18.46 19.16
CA THR A 183 -1.90 19.72 19.32
C THR A 183 -1.16 20.88 18.66
N LYS A 184 0.16 20.97 18.86
CA LYS A 184 0.99 21.98 18.19
C LYS A 184 0.93 21.87 16.67
N ALA A 185 0.99 20.66 16.11
CA ALA A 185 0.87 20.44 14.68
C ALA A 185 -0.52 20.84 14.16
N MET A 186 -1.58 20.49 14.89
CA MET A 186 -2.96 20.87 14.56
C MET A 186 -3.18 22.39 14.64
N GLU A 187 -2.57 23.06 15.60
CA GLU A 187 -2.64 24.52 15.73
C GLU A 187 -1.93 25.20 14.55
N ALA A 188 -0.74 24.73 14.17
CA ALA A 188 -0.04 25.22 12.98
C ALA A 188 -0.86 24.99 11.70
N GLU A 189 -1.40 23.78 11.53
CA GLU A 189 -2.23 23.43 10.36
C GLU A 189 -3.50 24.28 10.30
N ARG A 190 -4.14 24.56 11.45
CA ARG A 190 -5.31 25.43 11.51
C ARG A 190 -4.98 26.84 11.04
N VAL A 191 -3.81 27.38 11.40
CA VAL A 191 -3.34 28.68 10.93
C VAL A 191 -3.11 28.65 9.42
N ASP A 192 -2.41 27.65 8.91
CA ASP A 192 -2.12 27.51 7.48
C ASP A 192 -3.40 27.36 6.65
N ARG A 193 -4.35 26.56 7.14
CA ARG A 193 -5.66 26.38 6.51
C ARG A 193 -6.46 27.67 6.52
N ALA A 194 -6.47 28.40 7.64
CA ALA A 194 -7.15 29.68 7.74
C ALA A 194 -6.54 30.70 6.77
N LEU A 195 -5.21 30.75 6.66
CA LEU A 195 -4.51 31.58 5.68
C LEU A 195 -4.87 31.17 4.24
N ALA A 196 -4.88 29.87 3.93
CA ALA A 196 -5.20 29.38 2.59
C ALA A 196 -6.64 29.70 2.14
N GLN A 197 -7.60 29.71 3.07
CA GLN A 197 -9.00 30.05 2.79
C GLN A 197 -9.23 31.55 2.52
N GLN A 198 -8.29 32.41 2.90
CA GLN A 198 -8.42 33.84 2.61
C GLN A 198 -8.44 34.08 1.09
N PRO A 199 -9.19 35.09 0.60
CA PRO A 199 -9.15 35.43 -0.81
C PRO A 199 -7.71 35.82 -1.23
N PRO A 200 -7.30 35.60 -2.49
CA PRO A 200 -5.93 35.88 -2.95
C PRO A 200 -5.45 37.32 -2.68
N CYS A 201 -6.37 38.29 -2.61
CA CYS A 201 -6.06 39.66 -2.24
C CYS A 201 -5.67 39.85 -0.78
N MET A 202 -5.99 38.91 0.11
CA MET A 202 -5.73 38.93 1.55
C MET A 202 -4.71 37.87 2.01
N ARG A 203 -4.49 36.83 1.19
CA ARG A 203 -3.77 35.59 1.54
C ARG A 203 -2.29 35.75 1.87
N SER A 204 -1.61 36.74 1.30
CA SER A 204 -0.29 37.09 1.80
C SER A 204 -0.50 37.85 3.10
N LEU A 205 0.13 37.43 4.18
CA LEU A 205 0.23 38.22 5.40
C LEU A 205 0.77 39.61 4.99
N GLY A 206 -0.14 40.59 4.90
CA GLY A 206 0.05 41.79 4.11
C GLY A 206 -0.50 41.70 2.68
N GLY A 207 -1.82 41.63 2.51
CA GLY A 207 -2.52 41.21 1.30
C GLY A 207 -2.00 41.71 -0.05
N GLY A 208 -1.66 40.78 -0.95
CA GLY A 208 -1.43 40.83 -2.41
C GLY A 208 -0.61 41.98 -2.99
N ARG A 209 -0.21 42.93 -2.17
CA ARG A 209 0.27 44.26 -2.52
C ARG A 209 1.72 44.33 -2.08
N PRO A 210 2.63 44.72 -2.98
CA PRO A 210 4.04 44.90 -2.68
C PRO A 210 4.27 45.81 -1.45
N THR A 211 3.35 46.73 -1.20
CA THR A 211 3.39 47.70 -0.09
C THR A 211 3.42 47.08 1.29
N ASN A 212 2.96 45.83 1.48
CA ASN A 212 2.95 45.22 2.81
C ASN A 212 4.25 44.49 3.16
N HIS A 213 5.09 44.25 2.16
CA HIS A 213 6.44 43.69 2.34
C HIS A 213 7.50 44.81 2.41
N TRP A 214 7.07 46.06 2.33
CA TRP A 214 7.87 47.26 2.37
C TRP A 214 7.46 48.14 3.55
N ASN A 215 8.39 48.52 4.41
CA ASN A 215 8.12 49.50 5.46
C ASN A 215 8.22 50.92 4.87
N LEU A 216 7.10 51.65 4.85
CA LEU A 216 7.04 53.00 4.29
C LEU A 216 7.84 54.02 5.10
N VAL A 217 8.06 53.78 6.40
CA VAL A 217 8.73 54.73 7.30
C VAL A 217 10.23 54.51 7.31
N THR A 218 10.67 53.26 7.42
CA THR A 218 12.11 52.93 7.47
C THR A 218 12.71 52.66 6.10
N HIS A 219 11.89 52.53 5.05
CA HIS A 219 12.29 52.08 3.72
C HIS A 219 12.99 50.71 3.70
N GLU A 220 12.76 49.90 4.72
CA GLU A 220 13.31 48.56 4.82
C GLU A 220 12.35 47.51 4.25
N VAL A 221 12.92 46.44 3.72
CA VAL A 221 12.18 45.30 3.19
C VAL A 221 12.01 44.28 4.31
N ASN A 222 10.77 44.04 4.73
CA ASN A 222 10.49 43.05 5.77
C ASN A 222 10.67 41.62 5.26
N ASN A 223 10.26 41.35 4.02
CA ASN A 223 10.26 40.01 3.42
C ASN A 223 10.73 40.05 1.95
N PRO A 224 12.06 39.99 1.70
CA PRO A 224 12.61 40.13 0.35
C PRO A 224 12.30 38.93 -0.55
N GLY A 225 12.13 37.74 0.02
CA GLY A 225 11.79 36.53 -0.75
C GLY A 225 10.42 36.61 -1.43
N VAL A 226 9.42 37.17 -0.75
CA VAL A 226 8.06 37.29 -1.28
C VAL A 226 7.99 38.33 -2.40
N LEU A 227 8.68 39.46 -2.25
CA LEU A 227 8.78 40.47 -3.31
C LEU A 227 9.44 39.91 -4.57
N LYS A 228 10.56 39.19 -4.42
CA LYS A 228 11.20 38.51 -5.55
C LYS A 228 10.28 37.52 -6.24
N ALA A 229 9.49 36.76 -5.47
CA ALA A 229 8.51 35.83 -6.04
C ALA A 229 7.40 36.56 -6.82
N MET A 230 6.95 37.73 -6.34
CA MET A 230 5.99 38.58 -7.07
C MET A 230 6.58 39.11 -8.38
N ASP A 231 7.83 39.55 -8.37
CA ASP A 231 8.52 40.05 -9.55
C ASP A 231 8.71 38.96 -10.60
N VAL A 232 9.19 37.78 -10.20
CA VAL A 232 9.32 36.60 -11.07
C VAL A 232 7.97 36.22 -11.67
N ALA A 233 6.90 36.18 -10.87
CA ALA A 233 5.56 35.87 -11.38
C ALA A 233 5.05 36.92 -12.39
N ALA A 234 5.41 38.20 -12.22
CA ALA A 234 5.08 39.26 -13.17
C ALA A 234 5.89 39.15 -14.47
N GLU A 235 7.17 38.79 -14.38
CA GLU A 235 8.05 38.53 -15.53
C GLU A 235 7.56 37.33 -16.34
N GLU A 236 7.30 36.19 -15.70
CA GLU A 236 6.71 35.02 -16.34
C GLU A 236 5.40 35.36 -17.04
N ARG A 237 4.55 36.21 -16.44
CA ARG A 237 3.31 36.65 -17.07
C ARG A 237 3.58 37.45 -18.35
N LYS A 238 4.55 38.37 -18.32
CA LYS A 238 4.96 39.12 -19.52
C LYS A 238 5.49 38.19 -20.60
N GLU A 239 6.29 37.19 -20.24
CA GLU A 239 6.81 36.19 -21.16
C GLU A 239 5.71 35.34 -21.80
N ARG A 240 4.72 34.91 -21.01
CA ARG A 240 3.55 34.18 -21.54
C ARG A 240 2.79 35.00 -22.60
N PHE A 241 2.62 36.31 -22.37
CA PHE A 241 1.98 37.19 -23.37
C PHE A 241 2.84 37.37 -24.63
N LYS A 242 4.15 37.54 -24.48
CA LYS A 242 5.07 37.60 -25.62
C LYS A 242 5.02 36.31 -26.45
N ASN A 243 5.06 35.16 -25.78
CA ASN A 243 5.02 33.85 -26.43
C ASN A 243 3.69 33.62 -27.15
N ARG A 244 2.56 34.06 -26.57
CA ARG A 244 1.26 34.01 -27.24
C ARG A 244 1.29 34.76 -28.57
N TYR A 245 1.77 36.00 -28.56
CA TYR A 245 1.81 36.84 -29.77
C TYR A 245 2.71 36.23 -30.86
N ILE A 246 3.87 35.70 -30.47
CA ILE A 246 4.77 34.99 -31.39
C ILE A 246 4.08 33.76 -32.00
N MET A 247 3.41 32.97 -31.17
CA MET A 247 2.70 31.77 -31.65
C MET A 247 1.56 32.15 -32.60
N GLU A 248 0.73 33.14 -32.26
CA GLU A 248 -0.35 33.65 -33.12
C GLU A 248 0.19 34.16 -34.46
N GLY A 249 1.29 34.92 -34.47
CA GLY A 249 1.96 35.35 -35.70
C GLY A 249 2.45 34.17 -36.54
N ASN A 250 3.05 33.16 -35.92
CA ASN A 250 3.49 31.95 -36.62
C ASN A 250 2.33 31.15 -37.21
N TRP A 251 1.18 31.07 -36.50
CA TRP A 251 -0.03 30.45 -37.02
C TRP A 251 -0.56 31.18 -38.25
N HIS A 252 -0.61 32.52 -38.21
CA HIS A 252 -1.08 33.32 -39.33
C HIS A 252 -0.18 33.15 -40.57
N VAL A 253 1.14 33.17 -40.39
CA VAL A 253 2.10 32.93 -41.49
C VAL A 253 1.94 31.53 -42.09
N ARG A 254 1.75 30.51 -41.25
CA ARG A 254 1.48 29.14 -41.73
C ARG A 254 0.21 29.04 -42.55
N GLU A 255 -0.84 29.75 -42.15
CA GLU A 255 -2.11 29.81 -42.87
C GLU A 255 -1.96 30.49 -44.25
N ILE A 256 -1.28 31.64 -44.31
CA ILE A 256 -0.96 32.33 -45.56
C ILE A 256 -0.15 31.41 -46.49
N ASN A 257 0.88 30.76 -45.96
CA ASN A 257 1.72 29.85 -46.73
C ASN A 257 0.94 28.65 -47.26
N ARG A 258 0.05 28.07 -46.45
CA ARG A 258 -0.84 27.00 -46.89
C ARG A 258 -1.75 27.47 -48.02
N GLY A 259 -2.37 28.65 -47.90
CA GLY A 259 -3.18 29.24 -48.95
C GLY A 259 -2.40 29.48 -50.26
N ASN A 260 -1.15 29.95 -50.16
CA ASN A 260 -0.27 30.15 -51.32
C ASN A 260 0.10 28.83 -52.01
N VAL A 261 0.41 27.78 -51.24
CA VAL A 261 0.70 26.44 -51.77
C VAL A 261 -0.53 25.81 -52.43
N GLU A 262 -1.72 25.97 -51.83
CA GLU A 262 -2.96 25.48 -52.43
C GLU A 262 -3.28 26.24 -53.73
N ARG A 263 -3.08 27.56 -53.76
CA ARG A 263 -3.26 28.38 -54.96
C ARG A 263 -2.28 27.99 -56.07
N SER A 264 -0.99 27.80 -55.75
CA SER A 264 0.01 27.38 -56.75
C SER A 264 -0.29 25.99 -57.30
N ARG A 265 -0.72 25.05 -56.45
CA ARG A 265 -1.17 23.72 -56.89
C ARG A 265 -2.36 23.80 -57.84
N ARG A 266 -3.37 24.62 -57.55
CA ARG A 266 -4.53 24.82 -58.45
C ARG A 266 -4.12 25.37 -59.81
N MET A 267 -3.19 26.33 -59.85
CA MET A 267 -2.68 26.89 -61.11
C MET A 267 -1.90 25.85 -61.93
N ASN A 268 -1.12 24.99 -61.27
CA ASN A 268 -0.35 23.93 -61.93
C ASN A 268 -1.23 22.77 -62.45
N VAL A 269 -2.40 22.52 -61.85
CA VAL A 269 -3.33 21.48 -62.34
C VAL A 269 -3.93 21.86 -63.70
N ILE A 270 -4.10 23.15 -63.99
CA ILE A 270 -4.75 23.63 -65.23
C ILE A 270 -3.79 23.65 -66.43
N SER A 271 -2.46 23.52 -66.23
CA SER A 271 -1.48 23.67 -67.33
C SER A 271 -1.25 22.40 -68.16
N HIS A 272 -1.63 21.20 -67.70
CA HIS A 272 -1.36 19.96 -68.45
C HIS A 272 -2.36 19.63 -69.56
N ASP A 273 -3.62 20.08 -69.46
CA ASP A 273 -4.65 19.77 -70.48
C ASP A 273 -4.60 20.69 -71.71
N ARG A 274 -3.97 21.88 -71.61
CA ARG A 274 -3.87 22.81 -72.74
C ARG A 274 -2.78 22.47 -73.77
N HIS A 275 -1.79 21.66 -73.42
CA HIS A 275 -0.68 21.30 -74.34
C HIS A 275 -0.75 19.89 -74.93
N GLY A 276 -1.75 19.08 -74.56
CA GLY A 276 -1.90 17.71 -75.08
C GLY A 276 -2.67 17.55 -76.40
N ARG A 277 -3.18 18.65 -77.01
CA ARG A 277 -4.06 18.60 -78.20
C ARG A 277 -3.49 19.19 -79.49
N GLU A 278 -2.27 19.69 -79.49
CA GLU A 278 -1.59 20.12 -80.72
C GLU A 278 -0.39 19.20 -80.95
N TYR A 279 -0.27 18.68 -82.18
CA TYR A 279 0.77 17.78 -82.70
C TYR A 279 0.57 16.27 -82.52
N TRP A 280 -0.50 15.74 -83.11
CA TRP A 280 -0.39 14.46 -83.83
C TRP A 280 0.23 14.76 -85.21
N SER A 281 1.51 14.44 -85.41
CA SER A 281 2.12 14.32 -86.74
C SER A 281 2.69 12.90 -86.89
N PRO A 282 2.35 12.14 -87.96
CA PRO A 282 2.90 10.82 -88.18
C PRO A 282 4.33 10.89 -88.74
N ARG A 283 5.23 10.19 -88.05
CA ARG A 283 6.60 9.74 -88.40
C ARG A 283 7.14 10.10 -89.80
N VAL A 284 8.28 10.77 -89.82
CA VAL A 284 9.34 10.56 -90.82
C VAL A 284 10.52 9.92 -90.09
N ALA A 285 10.88 8.71 -90.51
CA ALA A 285 12.12 8.06 -90.09
C ALA A 285 13.28 8.76 -90.80
N VAL A 286 14.19 9.35 -90.01
CA VAL A 286 15.55 9.63 -90.44
C VAL A 286 16.45 9.08 -89.34
N ASP A 287 17.12 7.98 -89.66
CA ASP A 287 18.25 7.48 -88.91
C ASP A 287 19.34 8.55 -88.91
N ASP A 288 19.71 9.07 -87.75
CA ASP A 288 21.03 9.64 -87.56
C ASP A 288 21.55 9.37 -86.15
N ARG A 289 22.64 8.59 -86.13
CA ARG A 289 23.42 8.24 -84.97
C ARG A 289 24.11 9.48 -84.42
N SER A 290 23.65 9.99 -83.29
CA SER A 290 24.54 10.65 -82.33
C SER A 290 23.95 10.57 -80.94
N ALA A 291 24.50 9.64 -80.14
CA ALA A 291 24.22 9.53 -78.74
C ALA A 291 24.80 10.76 -78.01
N VAL A 292 23.94 11.68 -77.60
CA VAL A 292 24.21 12.62 -76.50
C VAL A 292 22.92 12.69 -75.68
N GLY A 293 22.83 11.82 -74.66
CA GLY A 293 21.74 11.88 -73.70
C GLY A 293 21.82 13.15 -72.84
N PRO A 294 20.69 13.71 -72.38
CA PRO A 294 20.70 14.79 -71.41
C PRO A 294 21.23 14.28 -70.05
N PRO A 295 21.91 15.14 -69.27
CA PRO A 295 22.55 14.73 -68.01
C PRO A 295 21.49 14.45 -66.94
N TYR A 296 21.54 13.26 -66.35
CA TYR A 296 20.90 12.99 -65.07
C TYR A 296 21.51 13.92 -63.99
N PRO A 297 20.73 14.56 -63.12
CA PRO A 297 21.29 15.12 -61.90
C PRO A 297 21.78 13.95 -61.03
N SER A 298 23.07 14.00 -60.71
CA SER A 298 23.76 13.04 -59.88
C SER A 298 23.14 12.98 -58.48
N VAL A 299 22.87 11.77 -58.03
CA VAL A 299 22.59 11.44 -56.64
C VAL A 299 23.87 11.71 -55.84
N GLY A 300 23.88 12.83 -55.11
CA GLY A 300 24.92 13.16 -54.14
C GLY A 300 24.91 12.15 -53.00
N LYS A 301 25.97 11.35 -52.92
CA LYS A 301 26.26 10.42 -51.82
C LYS A 301 26.34 11.17 -50.48
N GLY A 302 25.55 10.69 -49.53
CA GLY A 302 25.81 10.62 -48.09
C GLY A 302 26.58 11.75 -47.41
N ARG A 303 25.85 12.69 -46.82
CA ARG A 303 26.20 13.19 -45.47
C ARG A 303 25.08 12.77 -44.54
N GLY A 304 25.40 11.88 -43.61
CA GLY A 304 24.48 11.44 -42.57
C GLY A 304 24.03 12.65 -41.75
N LEU A 305 22.74 12.95 -41.83
CA LEU A 305 22.07 13.76 -40.83
C LEU A 305 22.00 12.91 -39.56
N HIS A 306 22.87 13.22 -38.59
CA HIS A 306 22.66 12.78 -37.22
C HIS A 306 21.29 13.29 -36.75
N PRO A 307 20.47 12.46 -36.07
CA PRO A 307 19.30 12.96 -35.39
C PRO A 307 19.76 13.99 -34.36
N LEU A 308 19.15 15.18 -34.37
CA LEU A 308 19.24 16.13 -33.26
C LEU A 308 18.62 15.44 -32.04
N GLU A 309 19.49 14.77 -31.27
CA GLU A 309 19.24 14.50 -29.87
C GLU A 309 18.84 15.80 -29.20
N GLN A 310 17.66 15.80 -28.60
CA GLN A 310 17.26 16.81 -27.64
C GLN A 310 18.29 16.75 -26.51
N VAL A 311 19.25 17.67 -26.54
CA VAL A 311 20.09 17.95 -25.38
C VAL A 311 19.20 18.62 -24.35
N ILE A 312 18.55 17.78 -23.54
CA ILE A 312 18.06 18.19 -22.23
C ILE A 312 19.31 18.59 -21.44
N PRO A 313 19.45 19.85 -20.98
CA PRO A 313 20.49 20.14 -20.01
C PRO A 313 20.18 19.29 -18.77
N LYS A 314 21.02 18.28 -18.50
CA LYS A 314 21.02 17.55 -17.23
C LYS A 314 21.28 18.58 -16.14
N LEU A 315 20.21 19.00 -15.45
CA LEU A 315 20.34 19.67 -14.17
C LEU A 315 21.19 18.75 -13.27
N PRO A 316 22.24 19.25 -12.62
CA PRO A 316 22.98 18.46 -11.66
C PRO A 316 22.02 18.05 -10.54
N LEU A 317 21.84 16.75 -10.37
CA LEU A 317 21.15 16.20 -9.20
C LEU A 317 21.88 16.71 -7.95
N PRO A 318 21.16 17.19 -6.92
CA PRO A 318 21.79 17.51 -5.65
C PRO A 318 22.48 16.24 -5.13
N LYS A 319 23.79 16.37 -4.84
CA LYS A 319 24.54 15.33 -4.14
C LYS A 319 23.81 15.01 -2.84
N PRO A 320 23.67 13.74 -2.44
CA PRO A 320 23.26 13.44 -1.07
C PRO A 320 24.23 14.14 -0.14
N ALA A 321 23.70 14.90 0.82
CA ALA A 321 24.51 15.40 1.91
C ALA A 321 25.07 14.18 2.64
N ASP A 322 26.39 14.03 2.60
CA ASP A 322 27.13 13.17 3.52
C ASP A 322 26.95 13.78 4.92
N ASP A 323 25.85 13.44 5.58
CA ASP A 323 25.71 13.63 7.02
C ASP A 323 26.69 12.67 7.69
N GLY A 324 27.91 13.16 7.84
CA GLY A 324 28.95 12.59 8.66
C GLY A 324 28.41 12.39 10.07
N CYS A 325 28.04 11.16 10.38
CA CYS A 325 27.80 10.67 11.72
C CYS A 325 29.15 10.65 12.45
N ALA A 326 29.61 11.81 12.91
CA ALA A 326 30.69 11.94 13.86
C ALA A 326 30.19 11.48 15.23
N SER A 327 30.28 10.18 15.47
CA SER A 327 30.28 9.65 16.84
C SER A 327 31.56 10.10 17.53
N ARG A 328 31.45 11.14 18.36
CA ARG A 328 32.47 11.48 19.35
C ARG A 328 32.45 10.43 20.45
N SER A 329 33.55 9.70 20.55
CA SER A 329 34.04 9.05 21.75
C SER A 329 34.78 10.07 22.63
N GLY A 330 34.60 9.96 23.97
CA GLY A 330 35.33 10.69 25.02
C GLY A 330 34.73 12.08 25.34
N VAL A 331 34.30 12.40 26.56
CA VAL A 331 34.77 12.05 27.92
C VAL A 331 33.59 11.64 28.81
#